data_AF-A0A4R8MBA9-F1
#
_entry.id   AF-A0A4R8MBA9-F1
#
_cell.length_a   1.000
_cell.length_b   1.000
_cell.length_c   1.000
_cell.angle_alpha   90.00
_cell.angle_beta   90.00
_cell.angle_gamma   90.00
#
_symmetry.space_group_name_H-M   'P 1'
#
loop_
_entity.id
_entity.type
_entity.pdbx_description
1 polymer ?
#
loop_
_entity_poly.entity_id
_entity_poly.type
_entity_poly.pdbx_seq_one_letter_code
_entity_poly.pdbx_strand_id
1 'polypeptide(L)'
;MKKYKYWEKCMSKIESDKIQESIEFAIEKAKELGVQNELIDRIFQVNLKGYEKRINSKMEECIKRAKTENAKVLCLYYSLDNGWDSTIYICKEYTKENSYWIGKSRSWIDIGKARGFSGIYKKENESAFFSDNLSSGIPLLLMLRTTIAFYNVAQNYKDCGLKICITATESDFVRVL
;
A
#
# COMPACT_ATOMS: atom_id res chain seq x y z
N MET A 1 -20.96 9.80 -4.97
CA MET A 1 -19.58 9.66 -5.47
C MET A 1 -18.93 8.50 -4.73
N LYS A 2 -18.46 7.44 -5.41
CA LYS A 2 -17.85 6.28 -4.71
C LYS A 2 -16.59 6.78 -3.98
N LYS A 3 -16.55 6.69 -2.64
CA LYS A 3 -15.48 7.21 -1.77
C LYS A 3 -14.10 6.61 -2.12
N TYR A 4 -14.11 5.45 -2.78
CA TYR A 4 -12.96 4.84 -3.43
C TYR A 4 -12.21 5.75 -4.44
N LYS A 5 -12.90 6.68 -5.11
CA LYS A 5 -12.25 7.64 -6.03
C LYS A 5 -11.21 8.53 -5.35
N TYR A 6 -11.31 8.73 -4.04
CA TYR A 6 -10.28 9.45 -3.28
C TYR A 6 -8.98 8.66 -3.24
N TRP A 7 -9.07 7.33 -3.11
CA TRP A 7 -7.90 6.47 -3.19
C TRP A 7 -7.28 6.49 -4.58
N GLU A 8 -8.07 6.35 -5.65
CA GLU A 8 -7.60 6.45 -7.03
C GLU A 8 -6.81 7.75 -7.30
N LYS A 9 -7.29 8.87 -6.75
CA LYS A 9 -6.60 10.16 -6.86
C LYS A 9 -5.29 10.21 -6.07
N CYS A 10 -5.23 9.57 -4.90
CA CYS A 10 -3.95 9.40 -4.18
C CYS A 10 -2.98 8.55 -4.98
N MET A 11 -3.42 7.42 -5.53
CA MET A 11 -2.60 6.55 -6.37
C MET A 11 -1.98 7.33 -7.53
N SER A 12 -2.79 8.04 -8.31
CA SER A 12 -2.30 8.85 -9.45
C SER A 12 -1.24 9.87 -9.06
N LYS A 13 -1.37 10.50 -7.88
CA LYS A 13 -0.37 11.45 -7.36
C LYS A 13 0.93 10.73 -6.97
N ILE A 14 0.84 9.59 -6.29
CA ILE A 14 2.01 8.79 -5.89
C ILE A 14 2.77 8.30 -7.13
N GLU A 15 2.07 7.78 -8.14
CA GLU A 15 2.68 7.33 -9.39
C GLU A 15 3.36 8.47 -10.18
N SER A 16 2.96 9.72 -9.90
CA SER A 16 3.54 10.93 -10.51
C SER A 16 4.60 11.60 -9.61
N ASP A 17 5.09 10.90 -8.58
CA ASP A 17 6.05 11.41 -7.58
C ASP A 17 5.57 12.65 -6.79
N LYS A 18 4.24 12.84 -6.70
CA LYS A 18 3.60 13.95 -5.98
C LYS A 18 3.16 13.51 -4.58
N ILE A 19 4.11 12.97 -3.82
CA ILE A 19 3.82 12.36 -2.50
C ILE A 19 3.19 13.37 -1.54
N GLN A 20 3.76 14.57 -1.44
CA GLN A 20 3.26 15.61 -0.54
C GLN A 20 1.84 16.06 -0.91
N GLU A 21 1.56 16.29 -2.20
CA GLU A 21 0.20 16.59 -2.67
C GLU A 21 -0.79 15.45 -2.35
N SER A 22 -0.33 14.19 -2.39
CA SER A 22 -1.18 13.04 -2.05
C SER A 22 -1.50 13.00 -0.56
N ILE A 23 -0.56 13.37 0.30
CA ILE A 23 -0.74 13.47 1.75
C ILE A 23 -1.77 14.56 2.08
N GLU A 24 -1.57 15.76 1.55
CA GLU A 24 -2.45 16.91 1.79
C GLU A 24 -3.88 16.60 1.33
N PHE A 25 -4.02 16.04 0.13
CA PHE A 25 -5.31 15.63 -0.41
C PHE A 25 -6.02 14.60 0.48
N ALA A 26 -5.31 13.56 0.93
CA ALA A 26 -5.91 12.51 1.76
C ALA A 26 -6.33 13.05 3.14
N ILE A 27 -5.53 13.92 3.75
CA ILE A 27 -5.87 14.58 5.01
C ILE A 27 -7.11 15.46 4.84
N GLU A 28 -7.17 16.29 3.79
CA GLU A 28 -8.34 17.12 3.49
C GLU A 28 -9.60 16.26 3.35
N LYS A 29 -9.56 15.19 2.53
CA LYS A 29 -10.72 14.32 2.34
C LYS A 29 -11.09 13.56 3.61
N ALA A 30 -10.13 13.11 4.41
CA ALA A 30 -10.43 12.46 5.68
C ALA A 30 -11.17 13.41 6.64
N LYS A 31 -10.79 14.69 6.70
CA LYS A 31 -11.48 15.72 7.50
C LYS A 31 -12.90 15.96 6.98
N GLU A 32 -13.10 16.08 5.67
CA GLU A 32 -14.44 16.19 5.07
C GLU A 32 -15.33 14.96 5.37
N LEU A 33 -14.72 13.79 5.53
CA LEU A 33 -15.39 12.56 5.92
C LEU A 33 -15.57 12.42 7.45
N GLY A 34 -15.26 13.45 8.23
CA GLY A 34 -15.51 13.49 9.67
C GLY A 34 -14.43 12.86 10.54
N VAL A 35 -13.28 12.48 9.98
CA VAL A 35 -12.15 11.97 10.76
C VAL A 35 -11.57 13.12 11.59
N GLN A 36 -11.57 12.95 12.91
CA GLN A 36 -11.09 13.96 13.86
C GLN A 36 -9.58 14.20 13.73
N ASN A 37 -9.12 15.43 13.97
CA ASN A 37 -7.71 15.80 13.85
C ASN A 37 -6.82 14.94 14.75
N GLU A 38 -7.26 14.64 15.97
CA GLU A 38 -6.53 13.81 16.93
C GLU A 38 -6.27 12.40 16.37
N LEU A 39 -7.24 11.84 15.62
CA LEU A 39 -7.08 10.53 15.00
C LEU A 39 -6.14 10.60 13.79
N ILE A 40 -6.23 11.67 12.99
CA ILE A 40 -5.28 11.92 11.89
C ILE A 40 -3.86 12.01 12.43
N ASP A 41 -3.64 12.80 13.49
CA ASP A 41 -2.33 12.96 14.12
C ASP A 41 -1.81 11.64 14.67
N ARG A 42 -2.66 10.86 15.36
CA ARG A 42 -2.32 9.50 15.82
C ARG A 42 -1.89 8.59 14.68
N ILE A 43 -2.60 8.60 13.55
CA ILE A 43 -2.24 7.80 12.37
C ILE A 43 -0.87 8.23 11.82
N PHE A 44 -0.63 9.55 11.72
CA PHE A 44 0.62 10.08 11.17
C PHE A 44 1.82 9.95 12.12
N GLN A 45 1.59 9.81 13.42
CA GLN A 45 2.62 9.54 14.42
C GLN A 45 3.08 8.07 14.43
N VAL A 46 2.34 7.13 13.83
CA VAL A 46 2.75 5.73 13.75
C VAL A 46 4.09 5.61 13.01
N ASN A 47 5.12 5.15 13.71
CA ASN A 47 6.44 4.98 13.14
C ASN A 47 6.52 3.71 12.25
N LEU A 48 6.62 3.91 10.94
CA LEU A 48 6.74 2.82 9.96
C LEU A 48 8.19 2.42 9.63
N LYS A 49 9.22 3.02 10.25
CA LYS A 49 10.63 2.69 9.94
C LYS A 49 10.98 1.23 10.18
N GLY A 50 10.39 0.59 11.18
CA GLY A 50 10.55 -0.84 11.39
C GLY A 50 9.98 -1.69 10.25
N TYR A 51 8.87 -1.25 9.65
CA TYR A 51 8.25 -1.91 8.50
C TYR A 51 9.07 -1.68 7.21
N GLU A 52 9.51 -0.45 6.97
CA GLU A 52 10.44 -0.11 5.87
C GLU A 52 11.71 -0.97 5.91
N LYS A 53 12.35 -1.09 7.09
CA LYS A 53 13.55 -1.92 7.27
C LYS A 53 13.30 -3.39 6.92
N ARG A 54 12.14 -3.95 7.29
CA ARG A 54 11.78 -5.34 6.96
C ARG A 54 11.60 -5.53 5.46
N ILE A 55 10.88 -4.63 4.79
CA ILE A 55 10.74 -4.64 3.32
C ILE A 55 12.13 -4.61 2.69
N ASN A 56 12.97 -3.64 3.08
CA ASN A 56 14.30 -3.45 2.53
C ASN A 56 15.17 -4.71 2.69
N SER A 57 15.17 -5.31 3.90
CA SER A 57 15.96 -6.52 4.17
C SER A 57 15.59 -7.74 3.31
N LYS A 58 14.36 -7.78 2.78
CA LYS A 58 13.86 -8.88 1.95
C LYS A 58 13.85 -8.57 0.46
N MET A 59 14.03 -7.30 0.09
CA MET A 59 13.90 -6.87 -1.31
C MET A 59 14.99 -7.48 -2.20
N GLU A 60 16.22 -7.58 -1.70
CA GLU A 60 17.31 -8.22 -2.46
C GLU A 60 17.02 -9.71 -2.76
N GLU A 61 16.45 -10.44 -1.80
CA GLU A 61 15.99 -11.81 -1.99
C GLU A 61 14.88 -11.88 -3.05
N CYS A 62 13.89 -10.97 -2.96
CA CYS A 62 12.80 -10.88 -3.93
C CYS A 62 13.33 -10.66 -5.35
N ILE A 63 14.26 -9.71 -5.53
CA ILE A 63 14.86 -9.39 -6.83
C ILE A 63 15.67 -10.59 -7.36
N LYS A 64 16.48 -11.23 -6.52
CA LYS A 64 17.25 -12.41 -6.93
C LYS A 64 16.33 -13.53 -7.42
N ARG A 65 15.28 -13.84 -6.65
CA ARG A 65 14.30 -14.88 -7.01
C ARG A 65 13.53 -14.51 -8.27
N ALA A 66 13.11 -13.25 -8.40
CA ALA A 66 12.46 -12.74 -9.61
C ALA A 66 13.31 -12.92 -10.87
N LYS A 67 14.61 -12.63 -10.79
CA LYS A 67 15.54 -12.84 -11.92
C LYS A 67 15.66 -14.32 -12.29
N THR A 68 15.80 -15.21 -11.30
CA THR A 68 15.84 -16.66 -11.53
C THR A 68 14.55 -17.19 -12.17
N GLU A 69 13.40 -16.64 -11.77
CA GLU A 69 12.09 -17.06 -12.26
C GLU A 69 11.66 -16.38 -13.57
N ASN A 70 12.49 -15.49 -14.13
CA ASN A 70 12.14 -14.59 -15.25
C ASN A 70 10.84 -13.81 -14.98
N ALA A 71 10.67 -13.35 -13.74
CA ALA A 71 9.56 -12.51 -13.33
C ALA A 71 9.69 -11.09 -13.91
N LYS A 72 8.55 -10.43 -14.09
CA LYS A 72 8.47 -9.06 -14.61
C LYS A 72 8.16 -8.02 -13.54
N VAL A 73 7.51 -8.45 -12.46
CA VAL A 73 6.99 -7.54 -11.43
C VAL A 73 7.12 -8.15 -10.04
N LEU A 74 7.45 -7.29 -9.09
CA LEU A 74 7.28 -7.51 -7.66
C LEU A 74 6.08 -6.69 -7.19
N CYS A 75 5.11 -7.33 -6.55
CA CYS A 75 3.94 -6.64 -6.03
C CYS A 75 3.78 -6.90 -4.54
N LEU A 76 3.89 -5.85 -3.72
CA LEU A 76 3.54 -5.95 -2.31
C LEU A 76 2.02 -5.95 -2.18
N TYR A 77 1.45 -7.03 -1.69
CA TYR A 77 0.09 -7.07 -1.20
C TYR A 77 0.09 -6.84 0.31
N TYR A 78 -0.83 -6.04 0.83
CA TYR A 78 -1.09 -5.93 2.26
C TYR A 78 -2.57 -6.11 2.57
N SER A 79 -2.87 -6.96 3.55
CA SER A 79 -4.24 -7.29 3.91
C SER A 79 -4.82 -6.29 4.91
N LEU A 80 -5.88 -5.59 4.51
CA LEU A 80 -6.60 -4.67 5.38
C LEU A 80 -7.25 -5.42 6.56
N ASP A 81 -7.82 -6.59 6.29
CA ASP A 81 -8.57 -7.38 7.27
C ASP A 81 -7.67 -8.25 8.15
N ASN A 82 -6.54 -8.73 7.63
CA ASN A 82 -5.60 -9.55 8.38
C ASN A 82 -4.50 -8.71 9.08
N GLY A 83 -4.88 -7.56 9.61
CA GLY A 83 -4.01 -6.74 10.45
C GLY A 83 -2.76 -6.20 9.73
N TRP A 84 -2.91 -5.82 8.46
CA TRP A 84 -1.83 -5.30 7.61
C TRP A 84 -0.69 -6.30 7.41
N ASP A 85 -1.01 -7.60 7.37
CA ASP A 85 -0.06 -8.62 6.91
C ASP A 85 0.32 -8.36 5.46
N SER A 86 1.63 -8.29 5.22
CA SER A 86 2.18 -7.98 3.91
C SER A 86 3.02 -9.10 3.35
N THR A 87 2.87 -9.31 2.05
CA THR A 87 3.57 -10.33 1.26
C THR A 87 3.97 -9.71 -0.08
N ILE A 88 5.21 -9.96 -0.53
CA ILE A 88 5.64 -9.60 -1.88
C ILE A 88 5.43 -10.82 -2.78
N TYR A 89 4.58 -10.65 -3.79
CA TYR A 89 4.39 -11.62 -4.86
C TYR A 89 5.38 -11.37 -5.99
N ILE A 90 5.94 -12.46 -6.51
CA ILE A 90 6.87 -12.47 -7.63
C ILE A 90 6.09 -12.97 -8.84
N CYS A 91 5.85 -12.11 -9.83
CA CYS A 91 4.92 -12.43 -10.92
C CYS A 91 5.60 -12.37 -12.30
N LYS A 92 5.34 -13.40 -13.10
CA LYS A 92 5.83 -13.53 -14.49
C LYS A 92 5.04 -12.69 -15.48
N GLU A 93 3.77 -12.43 -15.16
CA GLU A 93 2.87 -11.59 -15.94
C GLU A 93 2.72 -10.24 -15.27
N TYR A 94 2.55 -9.20 -16.10
CA TYR A 94 2.22 -7.86 -15.65
C TYR A 94 1.40 -7.17 -16.75
N THR A 95 0.30 -6.54 -16.35
CA THR A 95 -0.54 -5.72 -17.22
C THR A 95 -1.08 -4.54 -16.43
N LYS A 96 -1.33 -3.41 -17.09
CA LYS A 96 -1.69 -2.15 -16.41
C LYS A 96 -3.17 -2.07 -16.02
N GLU A 97 -3.99 -2.97 -16.56
CA GLU A 97 -5.44 -2.85 -16.60
C GLU A 97 -6.14 -3.50 -15.39
N ASN A 98 -5.48 -4.47 -14.73
CA ASN A 98 -6.03 -5.18 -13.57
C ASN A 98 -4.91 -5.84 -12.77
N SER A 99 -5.25 -6.36 -11.59
CA SER A 99 -4.30 -7.04 -10.69
C SER A 99 -4.36 -8.58 -10.74
N TYR A 100 -5.10 -9.18 -11.68
CA TYR A 100 -5.32 -10.64 -11.74
C TYR A 100 -4.03 -11.46 -11.83
N TRP A 101 -2.97 -10.88 -12.38
CA TRP A 101 -1.65 -11.51 -12.46
C TRP A 101 -1.02 -11.76 -11.08
N ILE A 102 -1.43 -11.04 -10.03
CA ILE A 102 -1.00 -11.29 -8.64
C ILE A 102 -1.52 -12.66 -8.18
N GLY A 103 -2.82 -12.94 -8.38
CA GLY A 103 -3.45 -14.20 -7.97
C GLY A 103 -2.94 -15.44 -8.73
N LYS A 104 -2.27 -15.24 -9.87
CA LYS A 104 -1.59 -16.31 -10.62
C LYS A 104 -0.19 -16.61 -10.11
N SER A 105 0.37 -15.76 -9.24
CA SER A 105 1.72 -15.96 -8.71
C SER A 105 1.81 -17.28 -7.94
N ARG A 106 2.93 -17.99 -8.12
CA ARG A 106 3.28 -19.20 -7.38
C ARG A 106 4.51 -19.01 -6.51
N SER A 107 5.00 -17.77 -6.38
CA SER A 107 6.22 -17.43 -5.67
C SER A 107 6.02 -16.13 -4.90
N TRP A 108 6.25 -16.19 -3.60
CA TRP A 108 6.06 -15.05 -2.71
C TRP A 108 7.03 -15.08 -1.53
N ILE A 109 7.19 -13.91 -0.91
CA ILE A 109 7.99 -13.74 0.30
C ILE A 109 7.15 -12.94 1.30
N ASP A 110 6.93 -13.53 2.48
CA ASP A 110 6.23 -12.84 3.57
C ASP A 110 7.10 -11.72 4.12
N ILE A 111 6.53 -10.54 4.33
CA ILE A 111 7.20 -9.38 4.93
C ILE A 111 6.80 -9.22 6.41
N GLY A 112 5.55 -9.59 6.72
CA GLY A 112 4.91 -9.39 8.01
C GLY A 112 4.19 -8.05 8.11
N LYS A 113 3.86 -7.62 9.34
CA LYS A 113 2.86 -6.57 9.57
C LYS A 113 3.41 -5.14 9.59
N ALA A 114 2.63 -4.19 9.10
CA ALA A 114 2.76 -2.77 9.47
C ALA A 114 2.14 -2.54 10.86
N ARG A 115 2.89 -2.85 11.92
CA ARG A 115 2.44 -2.74 13.32
C ARG A 115 1.97 -1.31 13.63
N GLY A 116 0.88 -1.19 14.40
CA GLY A 116 0.26 0.07 14.79
C GLY A 116 -1.02 0.39 14.02
N PHE A 117 -1.08 0.10 12.72
CA PHE A 117 -2.27 0.34 11.90
C PHE A 117 -3.41 -0.63 12.17
N SER A 118 -3.11 -1.90 12.43
CA SER A 118 -4.12 -2.90 12.76
C SER A 118 -4.91 -2.56 14.03
N GLY A 119 -4.25 -1.97 15.04
CA GLY A 119 -4.90 -1.55 16.28
C GLY A 119 -5.81 -0.34 16.08
N ILE A 120 -5.37 0.63 15.26
CA ILE A 120 -6.19 1.80 14.91
C ILE A 120 -7.41 1.35 14.11
N TYR A 121 -7.22 0.55 13.06
CA TYR A 121 -8.32 0.08 12.21
C TYR A 121 -9.37 -0.70 13.01
N LYS A 122 -8.96 -1.69 13.82
CA LYS A 122 -9.89 -2.51 14.61
C LYS A 122 -10.70 -1.73 15.65
N LYS A 123 -10.12 -0.66 16.21
CA LYS A 123 -10.77 0.13 17.26
C LYS A 123 -11.73 1.18 16.69
N GLU A 124 -11.38 1.75 15.54
CA GLU A 124 -12.03 2.94 15.01
C GLU A 124 -12.92 2.63 13.78
N ASN A 125 -12.95 1.37 13.32
CA ASN A 125 -13.77 0.95 12.19
C ASN A 125 -14.57 -0.32 12.50
N GLU A 126 -15.89 -0.17 12.63
CA GLU A 126 -16.85 -1.26 12.88
C GLU A 126 -17.58 -1.71 11.60
N SER A 127 -17.41 -0.98 10.49
CA SER A 127 -18.13 -1.22 9.23
C SER A 127 -17.22 -1.76 8.11
N ALA A 128 -17.87 -2.27 7.07
CA ALA A 128 -17.19 -2.68 5.85
C ALA A 128 -16.40 -1.54 5.19
N PHE A 129 -15.38 -1.90 4.41
CA PHE A 129 -14.49 -0.94 3.78
C PHE A 129 -15.22 0.03 2.84
N PHE A 130 -14.92 1.33 2.99
CA PHE A 130 -15.55 2.40 2.22
C PHE A 130 -17.10 2.46 2.29
N SER A 131 -17.73 1.83 3.29
CA SER A 131 -19.20 1.80 3.41
C SER A 131 -19.78 3.14 3.84
N ASP A 132 -19.19 3.77 4.86
CA ASP A 132 -19.60 5.05 5.40
C ASP A 132 -18.44 6.06 5.37
N ASN A 133 -18.63 7.25 5.93
CA ASN A 133 -17.63 8.32 5.83
C ASN A 133 -16.37 8.00 6.63
N LEU A 134 -16.50 7.57 7.89
CA LEU A 134 -15.35 7.22 8.74
C LEU A 134 -14.63 5.98 8.22
N SER A 135 -15.40 4.97 7.82
CA SER A 135 -14.93 3.73 7.19
C SER A 135 -14.34 3.94 5.78
N SER A 136 -14.33 5.19 5.30
CA SER A 136 -13.61 5.62 4.10
C SER A 136 -12.41 6.52 4.42
N GLY A 137 -12.56 7.46 5.35
CA GLY A 137 -11.53 8.43 5.69
C GLY A 137 -10.37 7.79 6.44
N ILE A 138 -10.64 6.94 7.43
CA ILE A 138 -9.58 6.26 8.19
C ILE A 138 -8.76 5.35 7.27
N PRO A 139 -9.37 4.47 6.46
CA PRO A 139 -8.56 3.61 5.62
C PRO A 139 -7.83 4.31 4.50
N LEU A 140 -8.37 5.40 3.95
CA LEU A 140 -7.67 6.23 2.99
C LEU A 140 -6.29 6.66 3.54
N LEU A 141 -6.23 7.11 4.80
CA LEU A 141 -4.99 7.53 5.45
C LEU A 141 -4.05 6.34 5.72
N LEU A 142 -4.59 5.22 6.22
CA LEU A 142 -3.79 4.04 6.54
C LEU A 142 -3.18 3.40 5.28
N MET A 143 -3.97 3.26 4.21
CA MET A 143 -3.51 2.78 2.90
C MET A 143 -2.44 3.71 2.33
N LEU A 144 -2.68 5.03 2.35
CA LEU A 144 -1.72 6.02 1.87
C LEU A 144 -0.37 5.88 2.59
N ARG A 145 -0.38 5.86 3.92
CA ARG A 145 0.85 5.75 4.73
C ARG A 145 1.59 4.45 4.48
N THR A 146 0.87 3.34 4.27
CA THR A 146 1.45 2.04 3.94
C THR A 146 2.12 2.08 2.57
N THR A 147 1.43 2.67 1.59
CA THR A 147 1.96 2.86 0.23
C THR A 147 3.19 3.74 0.22
N ILE A 148 3.21 4.85 0.97
CA ILE A 148 4.37 5.74 1.06
C ILE A 148 5.57 5.03 1.72
N ALA A 149 5.35 4.24 2.77
CA ALA A 149 6.44 3.48 3.40
C ALA A 149 7.09 2.50 2.42
N PHE A 150 6.28 1.80 1.61
CA PHE A 150 6.81 0.95 0.55
C PHE A 150 7.47 1.76 -0.58
N TYR A 151 6.86 2.87 -0.98
CA TYR A 151 7.40 3.80 -1.97
C TYR A 151 8.84 4.19 -1.64
N ASN A 152 9.07 4.66 -0.42
CA ASN A 152 10.39 5.09 0.07
C ASN A 152 11.45 3.99 -0.06
N VAL A 153 11.09 2.74 0.24
CA VAL A 153 12.02 1.61 0.12
C VAL A 153 12.27 1.25 -1.34
N ALA A 154 11.22 1.19 -2.15
CA ALA A 154 11.31 0.83 -3.55
C ALA A 154 12.18 1.81 -4.36
N GLN A 155 12.24 3.09 -3.98
CA GLN A 155 13.12 4.07 -4.62
C GLN A 155 14.61 3.64 -4.63
N ASN A 156 15.05 2.82 -3.67
CA ASN A 156 16.43 2.30 -3.63
C ASN A 156 16.72 1.23 -4.70
N TYR A 157 15.69 0.77 -5.42
CA TYR A 157 15.75 -0.37 -6.35
C TYR A 157 15.27 -0.02 -7.77
N LYS A 158 15.31 1.27 -8.14
CA LYS A 158 14.93 1.79 -9.47
C LYS A 158 15.53 1.01 -10.64
N ASP A 159 16.80 0.63 -10.49
CA ASP A 159 17.58 0.01 -11.57
C ASP A 159 17.56 -1.52 -11.54
N CYS A 160 16.66 -2.14 -10.76
CA CYS A 160 16.60 -3.60 -10.63
C CYS A 160 16.08 -4.33 -11.89
N GLY A 161 15.50 -3.57 -12.84
CA GLY A 161 14.94 -4.10 -14.09
C GLY A 161 13.54 -4.73 -13.95
N LEU A 162 12.91 -4.64 -12.78
CA LEU A 162 11.58 -5.15 -12.49
C LEU A 162 10.59 -4.00 -12.30
N LYS A 163 9.31 -4.26 -12.59
CA LYS A 163 8.22 -3.40 -12.11
C LYS A 163 8.01 -3.60 -10.62
N ILE A 164 7.77 -2.51 -9.90
CA ILE A 164 7.51 -2.56 -8.46
C ILE A 164 6.15 -1.93 -8.17
N CYS A 165 5.25 -2.72 -7.61
CA CYS A 165 3.86 -2.36 -7.37
C CYS A 165 3.46 -2.63 -5.92
N ILE A 166 2.38 -2.01 -5.48
CA ILE A 166 1.76 -2.26 -4.17
C ILE A 166 0.25 -2.19 -4.26
N THR A 167 -0.44 -3.07 -3.53
CA THR A 167 -1.89 -3.07 -3.45
C THR A 167 -2.43 -3.63 -2.12
N ALA A 168 -3.67 -3.27 -1.82
CA ALA A 168 -4.48 -3.88 -0.76
C ALA A 168 -5.72 -4.60 -1.31
N THR A 169 -5.98 -4.51 -2.61
CA THR A 169 -7.21 -4.97 -3.24
C THR A 169 -6.89 -5.77 -4.50
N GLU A 170 -7.84 -6.60 -4.93
CA GLU A 170 -7.72 -7.35 -6.18
C GLU A 170 -8.07 -6.49 -7.42
N SER A 171 -8.59 -5.29 -7.21
CA SER A 171 -9.03 -4.43 -8.31
C SER A 171 -7.92 -3.52 -8.85
N ASP A 172 -7.04 -3.05 -7.96
CA ASP A 172 -6.15 -1.93 -8.25
C ASP A 172 -4.74 -2.17 -7.73
N PHE A 173 -3.78 -1.31 -8.11
CA PHE A 173 -2.44 -1.28 -7.54
C PHE A 173 -1.77 0.07 -7.85
N VAL A 174 -0.81 0.46 -7.02
CA VAL A 174 0.06 1.64 -7.24
C VAL A 174 1.36 1.18 -7.86
N ARG A 175 1.73 1.78 -8.99
CA ARG A 175 3.03 1.58 -9.63
C ARG A 175 4.05 2.52 -9.02
N VAL A 176 5.04 1.93 -8.39
CA VAL A 176 6.09 2.67 -7.72
C VAL A 176 7.31 2.84 -8.63
N LEU A 177 7.60 1.84 -9.48
CA LEU A 177 8.67 1.79 -10.50
C LEU A 177 8.25 0.96 -11.74
#